data_AF-A0A8T4HSK3-F1
#
_entry.id   AF-A0A8T4HSK3-F1
#
_cell.length_a   1.000
_cell.length_b   1.000
_cell.length_c   1.000
_cell.angle_alpha   90.00
_cell.angle_beta   90.00
_cell.angle_gamma   90.00
#
_symmetry.space_group_name_H-M   'P 1'
#
loop_
_entity.id
_entity.type
_entity.pdbx_description
1 polymer ?
#
loop_
_entity_poly.entity_id
_entity_poly.type
_entity_poly.pdbx_seq_one_letter_code
_entity_poly.pdbx_strand_id
1 'polypeptide(L)'
;VNARMAGNLLLADAQVSSPEEWAVLAGGLALDGGVFARRLTTRGGLRLPGARLFSGLFLQAARLENTEGVALAAGGVTASTVECSQGFTAQGSVRLRRARIEGLLTFEGARLNGDGTALDCVAMQVGDFDYTAAAPLSGLVDLRSAQVTSYQDSERSWPEKVLLEGFTYGTIRFRDTSSAAGEGGTPISDEVARRLAWVRRNPGYAPQPYEQLAGWYRRIGHDDDARRVFLAKQRHRRRTLSVPARAWGHLLDVTVGYGYRPWLAGVWLLALTLLGTLVFGTHSPTPVKPGEGVPFQPLVYTLDLLIPIGGLGQRAGWYWSNDGLQWLTYLLIAFGWILTTAVIAGVTRTLQKN
;
A
#
# COMPACT_ATOMS: atom_id res chain seq x y z
N VAL A 1 -23.03 -16.77 30.51
CA VAL A 1 -22.88 -15.28 30.35
C VAL A 1 -22.39 -14.68 31.66
N ASN A 2 -21.44 -13.73 31.63
CA ASN A 2 -20.81 -13.08 32.79
C ASN A 2 -20.22 -14.03 33.85
N ALA A 3 -19.85 -15.24 33.43
CA ALA A 3 -19.21 -16.21 34.31
C ALA A 3 -17.75 -15.81 34.58
N ARG A 4 -17.27 -16.10 35.79
CA ARG A 4 -15.87 -15.95 36.18
C ARG A 4 -15.33 -17.30 36.63
N MET A 5 -14.21 -17.74 36.07
CA MET A 5 -13.56 -18.98 36.51
C MET A 5 -12.04 -18.81 36.50
N ALA A 6 -11.37 -19.38 37.50
CA ALA A 6 -9.91 -19.32 37.59
C ALA A 6 -9.21 -20.31 36.63
N GLY A 7 -9.90 -21.39 36.26
CA GLY A 7 -9.33 -22.46 35.44
C GLY A 7 -9.45 -22.25 33.93
N ASN A 8 -9.06 -23.29 33.20
CA ASN A 8 -9.27 -23.38 31.76
C ASN A 8 -10.66 -23.93 31.44
N LEU A 9 -11.23 -23.49 30.32
CA LEU A 9 -12.39 -24.13 29.72
C LEU A 9 -11.91 -25.05 28.58
N LEU A 10 -11.99 -26.35 28.81
CA LEU A 10 -11.64 -27.37 27.81
C LEU A 10 -12.91 -27.84 27.10
N LEU A 11 -12.98 -27.61 25.79
CA LEU A 11 -14.05 -28.05 24.88
C LEU A 11 -13.48 -28.92 23.75
N ALA A 12 -12.42 -29.67 24.05
CA ALA A 12 -11.78 -30.54 23.08
C ALA A 12 -12.76 -31.61 22.60
N ASP A 13 -12.84 -31.79 21.28
CA ASP A 13 -13.71 -32.78 20.61
C ASP A 13 -15.22 -32.60 20.89
N ALA A 14 -15.61 -31.49 21.49
CA ALA A 14 -17.00 -31.22 21.83
C ALA A 14 -17.82 -30.97 20.55
N GLN A 15 -19.09 -31.36 20.61
CA GLN A 15 -20.09 -31.06 19.58
C GLN A 15 -21.24 -30.30 20.22
N VAL A 16 -21.47 -29.06 19.77
CA VAL A 16 -22.50 -28.20 20.33
C VAL A 16 -23.39 -27.71 19.19
N SER A 17 -24.69 -27.93 19.30
CA SER A 17 -25.64 -27.64 18.22
C SER A 17 -26.81 -26.84 18.75
N SER A 18 -26.96 -25.62 18.24
CA SER A 18 -28.16 -24.79 18.31
C SER A 18 -28.26 -23.98 17.01
N PRO A 19 -28.83 -24.55 15.93
CA PRO A 19 -28.78 -23.94 14.59
C PRO A 19 -29.58 -22.64 14.47
N GLU A 20 -30.68 -22.51 15.21
CA GLU A 20 -31.54 -21.32 15.18
C GLU A 20 -31.03 -20.19 16.09
N GLU A 21 -30.06 -20.48 16.98
CA GLU A 21 -29.49 -19.51 17.90
C GLU A 21 -27.95 -19.57 17.89
N TRP A 22 -27.34 -19.29 19.05
CA TRP A 22 -25.91 -19.43 19.27
C TRP A 22 -25.66 -20.78 19.92
N ALA A 23 -24.76 -21.58 19.34
CA ALA A 23 -24.33 -22.83 19.96
C ALA A 23 -23.72 -22.59 21.35
N VAL A 24 -22.98 -21.48 21.51
CA VAL A 24 -22.36 -21.11 22.79
C VAL A 24 -22.56 -19.62 23.07
N LEU A 25 -23.13 -19.32 24.23
CA LEU A 25 -23.38 -17.97 24.75
C LEU A 25 -22.50 -17.67 25.97
N ALA A 26 -21.34 -17.06 25.72
CA ALA A 26 -20.33 -16.76 26.72
C ALA A 26 -19.90 -15.28 26.70
N GLY A 27 -20.87 -14.38 26.46
CA GLY A 27 -20.65 -12.93 26.60
C GLY A 27 -20.20 -12.56 28.02
N GLY A 28 -19.20 -11.68 28.11
CA GLY A 28 -18.60 -11.22 29.36
C GLY A 28 -17.89 -12.30 30.18
N LEU A 29 -17.58 -13.46 29.58
CA LEU A 29 -16.80 -14.52 30.23
C LEU A 29 -15.44 -13.99 30.67
N ALA A 30 -15.06 -14.19 31.93
CA ALA A 30 -13.71 -13.91 32.42
C ALA A 30 -13.05 -15.22 32.88
N LEU A 31 -11.93 -15.57 32.25
CA LEU A 31 -11.09 -16.69 32.62
C LEU A 31 -9.68 -16.21 32.92
N ASP A 32 -9.16 -16.60 34.08
CA ASP A 32 -7.72 -16.43 34.39
C ASP A 32 -6.88 -17.44 33.59
N GLY A 33 -7.51 -18.50 33.07
CA GLY A 33 -6.96 -19.42 32.08
C GLY A 33 -7.31 -19.04 30.64
N GLY A 34 -7.52 -20.06 29.81
CA GLY A 34 -7.91 -19.92 28.40
C GLY A 34 -9.07 -20.84 28.01
N VAL A 35 -9.59 -20.62 26.80
CA VAL A 35 -10.55 -21.53 26.16
C VAL A 35 -9.78 -22.40 25.16
N PHE A 36 -9.76 -23.70 25.39
CA PHE A 36 -9.13 -24.68 24.51
C PHE A 36 -10.22 -25.53 23.86
N ALA A 37 -10.56 -25.19 22.63
CA ALA A 37 -11.64 -25.75 21.85
C ALA A 37 -11.12 -26.51 20.62
N ARG A 38 -10.09 -27.33 20.84
CA ARG A 38 -9.45 -28.12 19.77
C ARG A 38 -10.47 -29.11 19.18
N ARG A 39 -10.60 -29.13 17.86
CA ARG A 39 -11.59 -29.96 17.13
C ARG A 39 -13.03 -29.78 17.60
N LEU A 40 -13.36 -28.62 18.20
CA LEU A 40 -14.74 -28.26 18.51
C LEU A 40 -15.55 -28.18 17.22
N THR A 41 -16.73 -28.79 17.21
CA THR A 41 -17.70 -28.62 16.13
C THR A 41 -18.93 -27.89 16.65
N THR A 42 -19.27 -26.75 16.04
CA THR A 42 -20.51 -26.04 16.37
C THR A 42 -21.45 -25.94 15.18
N ARG A 43 -22.73 -26.21 15.40
CA ARG A 43 -23.84 -25.81 14.52
C ARG A 43 -24.61 -24.69 15.21
N GLY A 44 -24.57 -23.49 14.66
CA GLY A 44 -24.80 -22.24 15.39
C GLY A 44 -23.48 -21.58 15.79
N GLY A 45 -23.52 -20.26 15.99
CA GLY A 45 -22.31 -19.47 16.24
C GLY A 45 -21.73 -19.58 17.66
N LEU A 46 -20.46 -19.22 17.82
CA LEU A 46 -19.79 -19.02 19.11
C LEU A 46 -19.77 -17.54 19.47
N ARG A 47 -20.43 -17.15 20.57
CA ARG A 47 -20.58 -15.76 21.02
C ARG A 47 -19.81 -15.48 22.32
N LEU A 48 -18.75 -14.68 22.21
CA LEU A 48 -17.84 -14.30 23.30
C LEU A 48 -17.59 -12.76 23.39
N PRO A 49 -18.60 -11.89 23.22
CA PRO A 49 -18.37 -10.45 23.25
C PRO A 49 -17.88 -9.99 24.62
N GLY A 50 -16.85 -9.14 24.63
CA GLY A 50 -16.27 -8.60 25.85
C GLY A 50 -15.64 -9.65 26.78
N ALA A 51 -15.38 -10.86 26.29
CA ALA A 51 -14.73 -11.88 27.08
C ALA A 51 -13.28 -11.47 27.42
N ARG A 52 -12.80 -11.85 28.60
CA ARG A 52 -11.41 -11.67 29.05
C ARG A 52 -10.80 -13.04 29.24
N LEU A 53 -9.85 -13.40 28.38
CA LEU A 53 -9.23 -14.72 28.31
C LEU A 53 -7.73 -14.56 28.49
N PHE A 54 -7.23 -14.65 29.72
CA PHE A 54 -5.85 -14.32 30.01
C PHE A 54 -4.86 -15.14 29.17
N SER A 55 -5.04 -16.47 29.09
CA SER A 55 -4.20 -17.33 28.25
C SER A 55 -4.56 -17.26 26.76
N GLY A 56 -5.84 -17.09 26.43
CA GLY A 56 -6.29 -16.96 25.05
C GLY A 56 -7.47 -17.85 24.64
N LEU A 57 -7.75 -17.83 23.34
CA LEU A 57 -8.77 -18.64 22.66
C LEU A 57 -8.08 -19.51 21.60
N PHE A 58 -8.11 -20.82 21.80
CA PHE A 58 -7.46 -21.80 20.93
C PHE A 58 -8.51 -22.66 20.23
N LEU A 59 -8.65 -22.46 18.92
CA LEU A 59 -9.65 -23.10 18.05
C LEU A 59 -8.99 -24.02 17.02
N GLN A 60 -7.89 -24.68 17.40
CA GLN A 60 -7.13 -25.53 16.47
C GLN A 60 -8.03 -26.64 15.89
N ALA A 61 -8.08 -26.75 14.56
CA ALA A 61 -8.94 -27.69 13.84
C ALA A 61 -10.44 -27.61 14.20
N ALA A 62 -10.92 -26.50 14.79
CA ALA A 62 -12.33 -26.33 15.09
C ALA A 62 -13.13 -26.01 13.82
N ARG A 63 -14.41 -26.40 13.81
CA ARG A 63 -15.36 -26.18 12.73
C ARG A 63 -16.58 -25.46 13.27
N LEU A 64 -16.73 -24.19 12.89
CA LEU A 64 -17.85 -23.36 13.29
C LEU A 64 -18.78 -23.16 12.10
N GLU A 65 -20.04 -23.58 12.23
CA GLU A 65 -21.04 -23.50 11.16
C GLU A 65 -22.21 -22.60 11.56
N ASN A 66 -22.34 -21.47 10.87
CA ASN A 66 -23.47 -20.57 10.92
C ASN A 66 -23.55 -19.79 9.60
N THR A 67 -23.98 -20.47 8.53
CA THR A 67 -23.87 -20.03 7.13
C THR A 67 -24.54 -18.70 6.86
N GLU A 68 -25.70 -18.43 7.46
CA GLU A 68 -26.46 -17.20 7.25
C GLU A 68 -26.06 -16.07 8.22
N GLY A 69 -25.11 -16.33 9.12
CA GLY A 69 -24.82 -15.47 10.25
C GLY A 69 -23.35 -15.36 10.60
N VAL A 70 -23.09 -15.38 11.91
CA VAL A 70 -21.76 -15.17 12.48
C VAL A 70 -21.30 -16.46 13.12
N ALA A 71 -20.24 -17.05 12.56
CA ALA A 71 -19.64 -18.27 13.09
C ALA A 71 -18.90 -17.98 14.41
N LEU A 72 -18.20 -16.84 14.49
CA LEU A 72 -17.48 -16.40 15.70
C LEU A 72 -17.73 -14.91 15.96
N ALA A 73 -18.38 -14.59 17.09
CA ALA A 73 -18.61 -13.23 17.55
C ALA A 73 -17.80 -12.93 18.82
N ALA A 74 -16.58 -12.44 18.64
CA ALA A 74 -15.64 -12.12 19.72
C ALA A 74 -15.29 -10.62 19.74
N GLY A 75 -16.29 -9.76 19.54
CA GLY A 75 -16.11 -8.31 19.59
C GLY A 75 -15.73 -7.83 20.99
N GLY A 76 -14.71 -6.98 21.10
CA GLY A 76 -14.21 -6.46 22.38
C GLY A 76 -13.51 -7.50 23.26
N VAL A 77 -13.19 -8.69 22.74
CA VAL A 77 -12.44 -9.70 23.50
C VAL A 77 -11.07 -9.15 23.88
N THR A 78 -10.61 -9.42 25.11
CA THR A 78 -9.23 -9.20 25.53
C THR A 78 -8.58 -10.55 25.76
N ALA A 79 -7.50 -10.84 25.05
CA ALA A 79 -6.81 -12.13 25.13
C ALA A 79 -5.30 -12.00 24.92
N SER A 80 -4.51 -12.92 25.47
CA SER A 80 -3.09 -13.01 25.09
C SER A 80 -2.95 -13.49 23.64
N THR A 81 -3.66 -14.57 23.28
CA THR A 81 -3.58 -15.18 21.94
C THR A 81 -4.96 -15.60 21.44
N VAL A 82 -5.20 -15.49 20.14
CA VAL A 82 -6.34 -16.08 19.44
C VAL A 82 -5.79 -16.92 18.29
N GLU A 83 -5.89 -18.23 18.42
CA GLU A 83 -5.32 -19.19 17.48
C GLU A 83 -6.42 -19.91 16.70
N CYS A 84 -6.55 -19.59 15.42
CA CYS A 84 -7.46 -20.24 14.47
C CYS A 84 -6.62 -21.00 13.43
N SER A 85 -5.95 -22.07 13.86
CA SER A 85 -4.95 -22.79 13.07
C SER A 85 -5.35 -24.24 12.76
N GLN A 86 -4.45 -25.00 12.13
CA GLN A 86 -4.57 -26.46 11.96
C GLN A 86 -5.86 -26.89 11.23
N GLY A 87 -6.21 -26.15 10.16
CA GLY A 87 -7.42 -26.45 9.37
C GLY A 87 -8.72 -25.94 9.99
N PHE A 88 -8.64 -24.97 10.91
CA PHE A 88 -9.82 -24.24 11.40
C PHE A 88 -10.72 -23.80 10.25
N THR A 89 -12.02 -24.07 10.38
CA THR A 89 -13.02 -23.72 9.37
C THR A 89 -14.14 -22.90 10.00
N ALA A 90 -14.43 -21.74 9.42
CA ALA A 90 -15.59 -20.92 9.77
C ALA A 90 -16.48 -20.77 8.54
N GLN A 91 -17.71 -21.28 8.62
CA GLN A 91 -18.78 -21.02 7.65
C GLN A 91 -19.73 -19.99 8.27
N GLY A 92 -19.61 -18.74 7.86
CA GLY A 92 -20.21 -17.55 8.48
C GLY A 92 -19.12 -16.54 8.88
N SER A 93 -19.53 -15.31 9.14
CA SER A 93 -18.57 -14.24 9.48
C SER A 93 -17.79 -14.51 10.77
N VAL A 94 -16.52 -14.12 10.79
CA VAL A 94 -15.71 -13.99 12.01
C VAL A 94 -15.60 -12.51 12.37
N ARG A 95 -16.06 -12.14 13.57
CA ARG A 95 -16.10 -10.74 14.04
C ARG A 95 -15.23 -10.56 15.29
N LEU A 96 -14.15 -9.82 15.13
CA LEU A 96 -13.15 -9.45 16.15
C LEU A 96 -13.08 -7.92 16.32
N ARG A 97 -14.19 -7.22 16.08
CA ARG A 97 -14.27 -5.76 16.21
C ARG A 97 -13.82 -5.30 17.59
N ARG A 98 -12.91 -4.32 17.65
CA ARG A 98 -12.37 -3.77 18.90
C ARG A 98 -11.75 -4.83 19.83
N ALA A 99 -11.38 -6.00 19.31
CA ALA A 99 -10.64 -6.99 20.07
C ALA A 99 -9.25 -6.45 20.41
N ARG A 100 -8.74 -6.80 21.58
CA ARG A 100 -7.38 -6.49 22.05
C ARG A 100 -6.66 -7.81 22.28
N ILE A 101 -5.72 -8.14 21.41
CA ILE A 101 -4.98 -9.41 21.45
C ILE A 101 -3.51 -9.07 21.68
N GLU A 102 -2.97 -9.36 22.87
CA GLU A 102 -1.64 -8.85 23.23
C GLU A 102 -0.52 -9.46 22.38
N GLY A 103 -0.58 -10.77 22.17
CA GLY A 103 0.38 -11.55 21.40
C GLY A 103 -0.10 -11.79 19.98
N LEU A 104 -0.58 -12.99 19.70
CA LEU A 104 -0.81 -13.49 18.35
C LEU A 104 -2.30 -13.61 18.02
N LEU A 105 -2.70 -13.10 16.85
CA LEU A 105 -3.89 -13.54 16.13
C LEU A 105 -3.46 -14.25 14.86
N THR A 106 -3.71 -15.56 14.76
CA THR A 106 -3.35 -16.34 13.57
C THR A 106 -4.56 -17.01 12.93
N PHE A 107 -4.58 -16.98 11.61
CA PHE A 107 -5.47 -17.75 10.73
C PHE A 107 -4.68 -18.72 9.84
N GLU A 108 -3.53 -19.20 10.32
CA GLU A 108 -2.67 -20.11 9.55
C GLU A 108 -3.44 -21.35 9.10
N GLY A 109 -3.50 -21.55 7.77
CA GLY A 109 -4.19 -22.69 7.18
C GLY A 109 -5.71 -22.70 7.42
N ALA A 110 -6.29 -21.62 7.92
CA ALA A 110 -7.72 -21.51 8.13
C ALA A 110 -8.48 -21.38 6.80
N ARG A 111 -9.74 -21.83 6.82
CA ARG A 111 -10.73 -21.59 5.75
C ARG A 111 -11.87 -20.76 6.32
N LEU A 112 -12.01 -19.53 5.85
CA LEU A 112 -13.03 -18.61 6.33
C LEU A 112 -13.94 -18.25 5.15
N ASN A 113 -15.23 -18.51 5.31
CA ASN A 113 -16.25 -18.23 4.31
C ASN A 113 -17.33 -17.39 4.97
N GLY A 114 -17.79 -16.31 4.36
CA GLY A 114 -18.94 -15.58 4.89
C GLY A 114 -19.60 -14.70 3.83
N ASP A 115 -20.92 -14.67 3.82
CA ASP A 115 -21.65 -13.82 2.88
C ASP A 115 -21.41 -12.33 3.22
N GLY A 116 -20.93 -11.59 2.22
CA GLY A 116 -20.54 -10.19 2.37
C GLY A 116 -19.18 -10.03 3.05
N THR A 117 -19.15 -9.99 4.39
CA THR A 117 -17.91 -9.80 5.19
C THR A 117 -17.52 -11.08 5.89
N ALA A 118 -16.43 -11.69 5.44
CA ALA A 118 -15.96 -12.95 6.01
C ALA A 118 -15.14 -12.72 7.30
N LEU A 119 -14.34 -11.65 7.35
CA LEU A 119 -13.54 -11.29 8.52
C LEU A 119 -13.69 -9.79 8.83
N ASP A 120 -14.24 -9.48 10.01
CA ASP A 120 -14.45 -8.13 10.50
C ASP A 120 -13.59 -7.86 11.73
N CYS A 121 -12.49 -7.14 11.52
CA CYS A 121 -11.50 -6.78 12.54
C CYS A 121 -11.45 -5.26 12.76
N VAL A 122 -12.57 -4.55 12.53
CA VAL A 122 -12.61 -3.08 12.68
C VAL A 122 -12.14 -2.65 14.07
N ALA A 123 -11.17 -1.73 14.09
CA ALA A 123 -10.56 -1.16 15.30
C ALA A 123 -9.95 -2.20 16.25
N MET A 124 -9.56 -3.37 15.74
CA MET A 124 -8.80 -4.38 16.49
C MET A 124 -7.39 -3.87 16.81
N GLN A 125 -6.85 -4.28 17.95
CA GLN A 125 -5.46 -4.06 18.34
C GLN A 125 -4.80 -5.41 18.57
N VAL A 126 -3.69 -5.68 17.88
CA VAL A 126 -2.93 -6.91 18.07
C VAL A 126 -1.42 -6.71 18.02
N GLY A 127 -0.66 -7.52 18.77
CA GLY A 127 0.78 -7.62 18.63
C GLY A 127 1.15 -8.11 17.22
N ASP A 128 0.99 -9.41 17.00
CA ASP A 128 1.30 -10.09 15.75
C ASP A 128 0.03 -10.58 15.07
N PHE A 129 -0.20 -10.13 13.83
CA PHE A 129 -1.31 -10.58 13.00
C PHE A 129 -0.78 -11.47 11.86
N ASP A 130 -1.07 -12.76 11.96
CA ASP A 130 -0.72 -13.75 10.95
C ASP A 130 -1.97 -14.11 10.12
N TYR A 131 -1.98 -13.62 8.89
CA TYR A 131 -3.04 -13.82 7.92
C TYR A 131 -2.55 -14.73 6.77
N THR A 132 -2.23 -15.98 7.13
CA THR A 132 -1.80 -17.04 6.19
C THR A 132 -2.88 -18.12 5.99
N ALA A 133 -4.09 -17.67 5.66
CA ALA A 133 -5.23 -18.55 5.37
C ALA A 133 -4.94 -19.52 4.19
N ALA A 134 -5.53 -20.72 4.24
CA ALA A 134 -5.31 -21.79 3.26
C ALA A 134 -5.84 -21.47 1.85
N ALA A 135 -6.83 -20.59 1.76
CA ALA A 135 -7.45 -20.15 0.52
C ALA A 135 -7.95 -18.70 0.67
N PRO A 136 -8.16 -17.97 -0.44
CA PRO A 136 -8.86 -16.69 -0.40
C PRO A 136 -10.26 -16.87 0.20
N LEU A 137 -10.68 -15.90 1.00
CA LEU A 137 -12.00 -15.92 1.62
C LEU A 137 -13.08 -15.66 0.57
N SER A 138 -14.21 -16.36 0.67
CA SER A 138 -15.44 -15.94 0.02
C SER A 138 -16.03 -14.79 0.85
N GLY A 139 -15.73 -13.54 0.48
CA GLY A 139 -16.17 -12.33 1.20
C GLY A 139 -15.06 -11.29 1.37
N LEU A 140 -15.40 -10.09 1.84
CA LEU A 140 -14.42 -9.03 2.11
C LEU A 140 -13.77 -9.20 3.49
N VAL A 141 -12.57 -8.65 3.63
CA VAL A 141 -11.90 -8.44 4.93
C VAL A 141 -11.97 -6.96 5.29
N ASP A 142 -12.43 -6.66 6.51
CA ASP A 142 -12.49 -5.29 7.05
C ASP A 142 -11.45 -5.10 8.15
N LEU A 143 -10.39 -4.35 7.85
CA LEU A 143 -9.31 -3.97 8.78
C LEU A 143 -9.37 -2.48 9.14
N ARG A 144 -10.49 -1.80 8.92
CA ARG A 144 -10.56 -0.35 9.15
C ARG A 144 -10.19 -0.01 10.59
N SER A 145 -9.31 0.96 10.74
CA SER A 145 -8.79 1.44 12.03
C SER A 145 -8.09 0.36 12.88
N ALA A 146 -7.78 -0.82 12.33
CA ALA A 146 -7.05 -1.84 13.06
C ALA A 146 -5.56 -1.43 13.23
N GLN A 147 -4.96 -1.85 14.32
CA GLN A 147 -3.59 -1.52 14.71
C GLN A 147 -2.84 -2.80 15.01
N VAL A 148 -1.75 -3.04 14.31
CA VAL A 148 -0.93 -4.25 14.47
C VAL A 148 0.53 -3.89 14.66
N THR A 149 1.26 -4.61 15.51
CA THR A 149 2.70 -4.35 15.69
C THR A 149 3.50 -4.99 14.57
N SER A 150 3.23 -6.27 14.29
CA SER A 150 3.74 -6.95 13.11
C SER A 150 2.64 -7.70 12.37
N TYR A 151 2.82 -7.81 11.06
CA TYR A 151 1.84 -8.37 10.16
C TYR A 151 2.51 -9.33 9.19
N GLN A 152 1.96 -10.52 9.03
CA GLN A 152 2.43 -11.54 8.09
C GLN A 152 1.29 -12.02 7.21
N ASP A 153 1.58 -12.23 5.92
CA ASP A 153 0.62 -12.79 4.98
C ASP A 153 1.21 -13.63 3.87
N SER A 154 0.29 -14.26 3.13
CA SER A 154 0.56 -14.87 1.85
C SER A 154 -0.32 -14.24 0.76
N GLU A 155 0.19 -14.18 -0.47
CA GLU A 155 -0.54 -13.62 -1.61
C GLU A 155 -1.86 -14.34 -1.87
N ARG A 156 -1.89 -15.66 -1.60
CA ARG A 156 -3.04 -16.53 -1.83
C ARG A 156 -4.14 -16.39 -0.78
N SER A 157 -3.92 -15.65 0.31
CA SER A 157 -4.88 -15.58 1.43
C SER A 157 -5.88 -14.43 1.30
N TRP A 158 -5.59 -13.41 0.49
CA TRP A 158 -6.42 -12.21 0.43
C TRP A 158 -7.59 -12.34 -0.57
N PRO A 159 -8.80 -11.88 -0.22
CA PRO A 159 -9.92 -11.79 -1.17
C PRO A 159 -9.80 -10.55 -2.05
N GLU A 160 -10.68 -10.43 -3.04
CA GLU A 160 -10.67 -9.32 -4.01
C GLU A 160 -10.83 -7.93 -3.39
N LYS A 161 -11.61 -7.83 -2.30
CA LYS A 161 -11.94 -6.56 -1.63
C LYS A 161 -11.46 -6.58 -0.19
N VAL A 162 -10.69 -5.55 0.19
CA VAL A 162 -10.17 -5.38 1.54
C VAL A 162 -10.32 -3.93 1.97
N LEU A 163 -10.93 -3.66 3.12
CA LEU A 163 -11.06 -2.29 3.65
C LEU A 163 -9.89 -1.99 4.58
N LEU A 164 -9.05 -1.03 4.20
CA LEU A 164 -7.77 -0.74 4.86
C LEU A 164 -7.72 0.65 5.52
N GLU A 165 -8.81 1.41 5.49
CA GLU A 165 -8.82 2.79 5.95
C GLU A 165 -8.49 2.90 7.45
N GLY A 166 -7.39 3.58 7.78
CA GLY A 166 -6.91 3.71 9.15
C GLY A 166 -6.18 2.47 9.68
N PHE A 167 -5.99 1.44 8.84
CA PHE A 167 -5.16 0.29 9.20
C PHE A 167 -3.70 0.73 9.37
N THR A 168 -3.10 0.38 10.50
CA THR A 168 -1.70 0.71 10.82
C THR A 168 -0.94 -0.53 11.24
N TYR A 169 0.32 -0.61 10.81
CA TYR A 169 1.22 -1.73 11.08
C TYR A 169 2.66 -1.25 11.32
N GLY A 170 3.35 -1.85 12.29
CA GLY A 170 4.75 -1.56 12.56
C GLY A 170 5.68 -2.16 11.51
N THR A 171 5.60 -3.49 11.35
CA THR A 171 6.45 -4.30 10.48
C THR A 171 5.64 -5.26 9.61
N ILE A 172 6.06 -5.48 8.36
CA ILE A 172 5.54 -6.52 7.47
C ILE A 172 6.56 -7.66 7.39
N ARG A 173 6.14 -8.89 7.65
CA ARG A 173 6.93 -10.12 7.48
C ARG A 173 6.43 -10.88 6.25
N PHE A 174 7.37 -11.40 5.46
CA PHE A 174 7.08 -12.17 4.26
C PHE A 174 7.30 -13.65 4.53
N ARG A 175 6.31 -14.51 4.24
CA ARG A 175 6.50 -15.96 4.36
C ARG A 175 7.17 -16.58 3.12
N ASP A 176 6.96 -16.01 1.93
CA ASP A 176 7.35 -16.65 0.66
C ASP A 176 8.74 -16.28 0.12
N THR A 177 9.56 -15.51 0.84
CA THR A 177 10.91 -15.14 0.37
C THR A 177 12.03 -16.09 0.81
N SER A 178 11.75 -17.20 1.51
CA SER A 178 12.83 -18.02 2.09
C SER A 178 12.71 -19.55 2.02
N SER A 179 11.69 -20.14 1.37
CA SER A 179 11.59 -21.61 1.20
C SER A 179 11.67 -22.11 -0.26
N ALA A 180 11.87 -21.20 -1.22
CA ALA A 180 12.21 -21.54 -2.61
C ALA A 180 13.53 -20.89 -3.03
N ALA A 181 14.56 -20.94 -2.17
CA ALA A 181 15.94 -20.76 -2.60
C ALA A 181 16.41 -22.00 -3.40
N GLY A 182 15.69 -22.30 -4.48
CA GLY A 182 16.19 -22.94 -5.68
C GLY A 182 16.16 -21.88 -6.76
N GLU A 183 17.32 -21.57 -7.32
CA GLU A 183 17.58 -20.82 -8.56
C GLU A 183 16.34 -20.17 -9.22
N GLY A 184 15.94 -18.98 -8.76
CA GLY A 184 14.83 -18.24 -9.37
C GLY A 184 13.95 -17.43 -8.42
N GLY A 185 14.48 -16.94 -7.29
CA GLY A 185 13.75 -16.06 -6.39
C GLY A 185 13.17 -14.86 -7.13
N THR A 186 11.86 -14.65 -7.02
CA THR A 186 11.15 -13.55 -7.67
C THR A 186 11.81 -12.23 -7.28
N PRO A 187 12.23 -11.39 -8.24
CA PRO A 187 12.94 -10.15 -7.94
C PRO A 187 12.19 -9.27 -6.94
N ILE A 188 12.91 -8.65 -5.99
CA ILE A 188 12.36 -7.71 -4.99
C ILE A 188 11.58 -6.56 -5.66
N SER A 189 11.87 -6.22 -6.92
CA SER A 189 11.10 -5.25 -7.71
C SER A 189 9.61 -5.59 -7.86
N ASP A 190 9.24 -6.86 -7.74
CA ASP A 190 7.85 -7.30 -7.76
C ASP A 190 7.14 -7.07 -6.42
N GLU A 191 7.87 -6.90 -5.31
CA GLU A 191 7.28 -6.76 -3.97
C GLU A 191 6.48 -5.46 -3.80
N VAL A 192 7.04 -4.33 -4.22
CA VAL A 192 6.32 -3.05 -4.17
C VAL A 192 5.07 -3.08 -5.05
N ALA A 193 5.18 -3.69 -6.23
CA ALA A 193 4.06 -3.83 -7.15
C ALA A 193 2.95 -4.71 -6.52
N ARG A 194 3.32 -5.82 -5.87
CA ARG A 194 2.42 -6.69 -5.09
C ARG A 194 1.72 -5.92 -3.98
N ARG A 195 2.47 -5.18 -3.15
CA ARG A 195 1.88 -4.37 -2.06
C ARG A 195 0.98 -3.25 -2.57
N LEU A 196 1.33 -2.63 -3.70
CA LEU A 196 0.46 -1.67 -4.36
C LEU A 196 -0.80 -2.32 -4.96
N ALA A 197 -0.73 -3.57 -5.42
CA ALA A 197 -1.91 -4.32 -5.85
C ALA A 197 -2.83 -4.64 -4.66
N TRP A 198 -2.26 -5.05 -3.53
CA TRP A 198 -3.00 -5.25 -2.27
C TRP A 198 -3.69 -3.96 -1.79
N VAL A 199 -2.98 -2.83 -1.71
CA VAL A 199 -3.59 -1.54 -1.32
C VAL A 199 -4.72 -1.13 -2.28
N ARG A 200 -4.61 -1.48 -3.57
CA ARG A 200 -5.65 -1.21 -4.59
C ARG A 200 -6.90 -2.09 -4.46
N ARG A 201 -6.89 -3.13 -3.62
CA ARG A 201 -8.09 -3.91 -3.27
C ARG A 201 -9.06 -3.12 -2.38
N ASN A 202 -8.63 -2.00 -1.81
CA ASN A 202 -9.51 -1.05 -1.16
C ASN A 202 -10.41 -0.36 -2.20
N PRO A 203 -11.75 -0.47 -2.08
CA PRO A 203 -12.66 0.24 -2.97
C PRO A 203 -12.45 1.75 -2.89
N GLY A 204 -12.41 2.41 -4.05
CA GLY A 204 -12.20 3.86 -4.12
C GLY A 204 -10.77 4.31 -3.79
N TYR A 205 -10.59 5.62 -3.69
CA TYR A 205 -9.29 6.23 -3.41
C TYR A 205 -9.19 6.64 -1.93
N ALA A 206 -8.36 5.92 -1.18
CA ALA A 206 -7.97 6.27 0.19
C ALA A 206 -6.47 6.62 0.23
N PRO A 207 -6.07 7.85 0.66
CA PRO A 207 -4.67 8.24 0.74
C PRO A 207 -3.86 7.48 1.80
N GLN A 208 -4.45 7.22 2.97
CA GLN A 208 -3.75 6.73 4.16
C GLN A 208 -3.08 5.36 3.96
N PRO A 209 -3.68 4.35 3.30
CA PRO A 209 -3.01 3.07 3.06
C PRO A 209 -1.70 3.20 2.27
N TYR A 210 -1.61 4.15 1.32
CA TYR A 210 -0.38 4.43 0.60
C TYR A 210 0.67 5.12 1.49
N GLU A 211 0.23 6.04 2.36
CA GLU A 211 1.12 6.73 3.30
C GLU A 211 1.70 5.78 4.33
N GLN A 212 0.89 4.87 4.87
CA GLN A 212 1.33 3.83 5.79
C GLN A 212 2.39 2.92 5.14
N LEU A 213 2.13 2.46 3.91
CA LEU A 213 3.06 1.61 3.16
C LEU A 213 4.37 2.33 2.83
N ALA A 214 4.28 3.57 2.33
CA ALA A 214 5.46 4.37 2.03
C ALA A 214 6.26 4.68 3.31
N GLY A 215 5.58 4.98 4.41
CA GLY A 215 6.20 5.21 5.71
C GLY A 215 6.96 3.98 6.22
N TRP A 216 6.40 2.79 6.04
CA TRP A 216 7.11 1.54 6.37
C TRP A 216 8.38 1.36 5.52
N TYR A 217 8.30 1.49 4.18
CA TYR A 217 9.47 1.40 3.30
C TYR A 217 10.59 2.38 3.68
N ARG A 218 10.24 3.61 4.08
CA ARG A 218 11.24 4.57 4.58
C ARG A 218 11.91 4.12 5.87
N ARG A 219 11.14 3.59 6.83
CA ARG A 219 11.69 3.11 8.12
C ARG A 219 12.68 1.97 7.95
N ILE A 220 12.49 1.12 6.93
CA ILE A 220 13.41 0.00 6.62
C ILE A 220 14.54 0.40 5.65
N GLY A 221 14.69 1.69 5.31
CA GLY A 221 15.77 2.20 4.44
C GLY A 221 15.50 2.12 2.93
N HIS A 222 14.33 1.63 2.51
CA HIS A 222 13.93 1.49 1.11
C HIS A 222 13.26 2.76 0.57
N ASP A 223 14.04 3.83 0.47
CA ASP A 223 13.55 5.15 0.04
C ASP A 223 13.01 5.18 -1.41
N ASP A 224 13.62 4.40 -2.31
CA ASP A 224 13.17 4.30 -3.70
C ASP A 224 11.78 3.67 -3.81
N ASP A 225 11.52 2.66 -3.00
CA ASP A 225 10.24 1.97 -2.98
C ASP A 225 9.16 2.85 -2.35
N ALA A 226 9.50 3.62 -1.31
CA ALA A 226 8.61 4.66 -0.78
C ALA A 226 8.24 5.71 -1.85
N ARG A 227 9.20 6.16 -2.68
CA ARG A 227 8.92 7.07 -3.82
C ARG A 227 7.99 6.42 -4.85
N ARG A 228 8.18 5.14 -5.16
CA ARG A 228 7.29 4.38 -6.05
C ARG A 228 5.86 4.31 -5.49
N VAL A 229 5.70 4.10 -4.19
CA VAL A 229 4.39 4.10 -3.53
C VAL A 229 3.71 5.46 -3.61
N PHE A 230 4.44 6.55 -3.34
CA PHE A 230 3.87 7.91 -3.48
C PHE A 230 3.53 8.27 -4.92
N LEU A 231 4.31 7.81 -5.89
CA LEU A 231 3.98 7.96 -7.30
C LEU A 231 2.68 7.20 -7.64
N ALA A 232 2.54 5.97 -7.16
CA ALA A 232 1.31 5.20 -7.33
C ALA A 232 0.10 5.88 -6.66
N LYS A 233 0.28 6.48 -5.48
CA LYS A 233 -0.73 7.30 -4.81
C LYS A 233 -1.21 8.46 -5.70
N GLN A 234 -0.30 9.23 -6.30
CA GLN A 234 -0.68 10.33 -7.20
C GLN A 234 -1.36 9.83 -8.48
N ARG A 235 -0.90 8.71 -9.05
CA ARG A 235 -1.54 8.08 -10.22
C ARG A 235 -2.95 7.60 -9.94
N HIS A 236 -3.20 7.04 -8.75
CA HIS A 236 -4.54 6.66 -8.33
C HIS A 236 -5.42 7.90 -8.11
N ARG A 237 -4.92 8.90 -7.37
CA ARG A 237 -5.61 10.19 -7.18
C ARG A 237 -6.00 10.84 -8.49
N ARG A 238 -5.13 10.80 -9.51
CA ARG A 238 -5.40 11.37 -10.83
C ARG A 238 -6.71 10.85 -11.42
N ARG A 239 -7.05 9.58 -11.21
CA ARG A 239 -8.30 8.99 -11.73
C ARG A 239 -9.57 9.58 -11.12
N THR A 240 -9.47 10.24 -9.96
CA THR A 240 -10.60 10.89 -9.30
C THR A 240 -10.76 12.37 -9.68
N LEU A 241 -9.89 12.91 -10.54
CA LEU A 241 -9.89 14.33 -10.91
C LEU A 241 -10.73 14.62 -12.17
N SER A 242 -11.07 15.89 -12.37
CA SER A 242 -11.68 16.39 -13.61
C SER A 242 -10.76 16.16 -14.82
N VAL A 243 -11.33 16.20 -16.04
CA VAL A 243 -10.57 15.95 -17.29
C VAL A 243 -9.35 16.89 -17.44
N PRO A 244 -9.46 18.22 -17.22
CA PRO A 244 -8.30 19.11 -17.33
C PRO A 244 -7.22 18.79 -16.30
N ALA A 245 -7.61 18.53 -15.06
CA ALA A 245 -6.69 18.16 -14.00
C ALA A 245 -6.03 16.79 -14.24
N ARG A 246 -6.72 15.86 -14.92
CA ARG A 246 -6.15 14.60 -15.40
C ARG A 246 -5.08 14.83 -16.45
N ALA A 247 -5.34 15.66 -17.46
CA ALA A 247 -4.35 15.99 -18.50
C ALA A 247 -3.10 16.64 -17.88
N TRP A 248 -3.28 17.60 -16.99
CA TRP A 248 -2.18 18.20 -16.23
C TRP A 248 -1.40 17.16 -15.40
N GLY A 249 -2.12 16.24 -14.76
CA GLY A 249 -1.49 15.13 -14.03
C GLY A 249 -0.67 14.19 -14.93
N HIS A 250 -1.10 13.93 -16.16
CA HIS A 250 -0.32 13.15 -17.12
C HIS A 250 0.96 13.88 -17.55
N LEU A 251 0.87 15.18 -17.80
CA LEU A 251 2.04 16.01 -18.10
C LEU A 251 3.07 15.95 -16.97
N LEU A 252 2.64 16.08 -15.71
CA LEU A 252 3.51 15.98 -14.53
C LEU A 252 4.11 14.58 -14.32
N ASP A 253 3.38 13.52 -14.67
CA ASP A 253 3.86 12.14 -14.56
C ASP A 253 4.99 11.87 -15.58
N VAL A 254 4.82 12.35 -16.82
CA VAL A 254 5.79 12.15 -17.91
C VAL A 254 7.03 13.01 -17.76
N THR A 255 6.87 14.27 -17.35
CA THR A 255 8.00 15.21 -17.26
C THR A 255 8.86 14.93 -16.02
N VAL A 256 8.24 14.83 -14.84
CA VAL A 256 8.95 14.84 -13.55
C VAL A 256 8.50 13.74 -12.58
N GLY A 257 7.56 12.88 -13.00
CA GLY A 257 6.98 11.85 -12.15
C GLY A 257 6.37 12.42 -10.87
N TYR A 258 5.66 13.55 -10.95
CA TYR A 258 5.17 14.32 -9.79
C TYR A 258 6.27 14.72 -8.77
N GLY A 259 7.51 14.86 -9.24
CA GLY A 259 8.67 15.16 -8.39
C GLY A 259 9.24 13.95 -7.65
N TYR A 260 8.77 12.73 -7.93
CA TYR A 260 9.33 11.49 -7.38
C TYR A 260 10.38 10.84 -8.30
N ARG A 261 10.60 11.37 -9.51
CA ARG A 261 11.60 10.88 -10.48
C ARG A 261 12.43 12.04 -11.04
N PRO A 262 13.27 12.72 -10.23
CA PRO A 262 14.02 13.90 -10.66
C PRO A 262 15.00 13.61 -11.81
N TRP A 263 15.49 12.38 -11.96
CA TRP A 263 16.37 11.98 -13.06
C TRP A 263 15.75 12.16 -14.46
N LEU A 264 14.41 12.13 -14.58
CA LEU A 264 13.73 12.40 -15.84
C LEU A 264 14.01 13.82 -16.36
N ALA A 265 14.24 14.78 -15.45
CA ALA A 265 14.61 16.13 -15.87
C ALA A 265 15.94 16.15 -16.63
N GLY A 266 16.91 15.32 -16.21
CA GLY A 266 18.18 15.16 -16.92
C GLY A 266 18.01 14.49 -18.29
N VAL A 267 17.12 13.49 -18.39
CA VAL A 267 16.80 12.84 -19.68
C VAL A 267 16.13 13.82 -20.64
N TRP A 268 15.16 14.60 -20.16
CA TRP A 268 14.51 15.64 -20.97
C TRP A 268 15.48 16.73 -21.37
N LEU A 269 16.36 17.18 -20.48
CA LEU A 269 17.41 18.14 -20.81
C LEU A 269 18.30 17.60 -21.94
N LEU A 270 18.77 16.35 -21.85
CA LEU A 270 19.60 15.72 -22.87
C LEU A 270 18.85 15.56 -24.21
N ALA A 271 17.61 15.09 -24.18
CA ALA A 271 16.80 14.89 -25.39
C ALA A 271 16.49 16.22 -26.10
N LEU A 272 16.10 17.26 -25.35
CA LEU A 272 15.83 18.59 -25.90
C LEU A 272 17.12 19.27 -26.39
N THR A 273 18.24 19.05 -25.70
CA THR A 273 19.55 19.54 -26.15
C THR A 273 19.94 18.91 -27.48
N LEU A 274 19.76 17.59 -27.62
CA LEU A 274 20.03 16.89 -28.88
C LEU A 274 19.11 17.38 -29.99
N LEU A 275 17.81 17.50 -29.73
CA LEU A 275 16.82 18.00 -30.68
C LEU A 275 17.19 19.40 -31.19
N GLY A 276 17.43 20.35 -30.27
CA GLY A 276 17.78 21.72 -30.65
C GLY A 276 19.12 21.78 -31.39
N THR A 277 20.13 21.01 -30.97
CA THR A 277 21.43 20.96 -31.64
C THR A 277 21.29 20.50 -33.10
N LEU A 278 20.49 19.45 -33.35
CA LEU A 278 20.26 18.94 -34.70
C LEU A 278 19.46 19.92 -35.56
N VAL A 279 18.37 20.48 -35.02
CA VAL A 279 17.50 21.41 -35.75
C VAL A 279 18.21 22.72 -36.05
N PHE A 280 18.87 23.32 -35.07
CA PHE A 280 19.60 24.56 -35.26
C PHE A 280 20.93 24.38 -36.01
N GLY A 281 21.52 23.18 -35.98
CA GLY A 281 22.73 22.87 -36.74
C GLY A 281 22.51 22.76 -38.26
N THR A 282 21.26 22.59 -38.69
CA THR A 282 20.88 22.53 -40.11
C THR A 282 20.44 23.87 -40.70
N HIS A 283 20.43 24.93 -39.88
CA HIS A 283 19.96 26.26 -40.28
C HIS A 283 20.95 27.34 -39.83
N SER A 284 20.94 28.48 -40.51
CA SER A 284 21.77 29.63 -40.15
C SER A 284 20.91 30.70 -39.48
N PRO A 285 21.19 31.08 -38.22
CA PRO A 285 20.48 32.15 -37.54
C PRO A 285 20.95 33.53 -38.01
N THR A 286 20.17 34.56 -37.69
CA THR A 286 20.52 35.95 -37.97
C THR A 286 21.13 36.60 -36.72
N PRO A 287 22.27 37.31 -36.84
CA PRO A 287 22.85 38.03 -35.72
C PRO A 287 21.98 39.25 -35.35
N VAL A 288 21.78 39.48 -34.05
CA VAL A 288 21.06 40.66 -33.55
C VAL A 288 21.86 41.94 -33.79
N LYS A 289 23.19 41.88 -33.67
CA LYS A 289 24.11 42.98 -33.98
C LYS A 289 25.21 42.50 -34.93
N PRO A 290 25.28 43.04 -36.16
CA PRO A 290 26.32 42.66 -37.11
C PRO A 290 27.73 42.97 -36.57
N GLY A 291 28.62 41.98 -36.58
CA GLY A 291 30.03 42.15 -36.17
C GLY A 291 30.30 42.09 -34.66
N GLU A 292 29.28 41.97 -33.82
CA GLU A 292 29.40 41.77 -32.36
C GLU A 292 28.91 40.37 -31.96
N GLY A 293 29.65 39.66 -31.11
CA GLY A 293 29.24 38.39 -30.50
C GLY A 293 30.16 37.21 -30.77
N VAL A 294 29.88 36.09 -30.09
CA VAL A 294 30.59 34.82 -30.28
C VAL A 294 30.03 34.07 -31.50
N PRO A 295 30.85 33.30 -32.26
CA PRO A 295 30.35 32.49 -33.36
C PRO A 295 29.21 31.57 -32.93
N PHE A 296 28.20 31.42 -33.80
CA PHE A 296 27.05 30.58 -33.50
C PHE A 296 27.47 29.12 -33.30
N GLN A 297 27.09 28.54 -32.15
CA GLN A 297 27.31 27.13 -31.86
C GLN A 297 25.96 26.50 -31.48
N PRO A 298 25.38 25.60 -32.32
CA PRO A 298 24.04 25.05 -32.11
C PRO A 298 23.85 24.38 -30.74
N LEU A 299 24.86 23.64 -30.27
CA LEU A 299 24.83 22.98 -28.97
C LEU A 299 24.78 23.99 -27.82
N VAL A 300 25.71 24.96 -27.82
CA VAL A 300 25.82 25.97 -26.77
C VAL A 300 24.60 26.87 -26.77
N TYR A 301 24.11 27.27 -27.95
CA TYR A 301 22.86 28.02 -28.07
C TYR A 301 21.68 27.25 -27.49
N THR A 302 21.52 25.95 -27.80
CA THR A 302 20.44 25.14 -27.25
C THR A 302 20.52 25.00 -25.73
N LEU A 303 21.72 24.77 -25.19
CA LEU A 303 21.95 24.76 -23.74
C LEU A 303 21.64 26.11 -23.09
N ASP A 304 21.99 27.22 -23.75
CA ASP A 304 21.72 28.58 -23.27
C ASP A 304 20.21 28.92 -23.24
N LEU A 305 19.41 28.27 -24.09
CA LEU A 305 17.95 28.34 -24.02
C LEU A 305 17.37 27.51 -22.88
N LEU A 306 17.90 26.30 -22.67
CA LEU A 306 17.38 25.35 -21.66
C LEU A 306 17.85 25.65 -20.23
N ILE A 307 18.99 26.32 -20.06
CA ILE A 307 19.54 26.70 -18.76
C ILE A 307 19.23 28.19 -18.53
N PRO A 308 18.17 28.53 -17.78
CA PRO A 308 17.73 29.92 -17.66
C PRO A 308 18.72 30.80 -16.88
N ILE A 309 19.53 30.19 -16.00
CA ILE A 309 20.44 30.87 -15.07
C ILE A 309 21.86 30.88 -15.64
N GLY A 310 22.51 32.05 -15.65
CA GLY A 310 23.95 32.15 -15.89
C GLY A 310 24.38 32.36 -17.34
N GLY A 311 23.48 32.25 -18.33
CA GLY A 311 23.64 32.69 -19.73
C GLY A 311 24.99 32.38 -20.41
N LEU A 312 25.03 31.45 -21.36
CA LEU A 312 26.24 31.07 -22.10
C LEU A 312 26.62 32.05 -23.24
N GLY A 313 25.93 33.19 -23.33
CA GLY A 313 26.26 34.29 -24.24
C GLY A 313 25.80 34.11 -25.69
N GLN A 314 25.03 33.07 -26.00
CA GLN A 314 24.51 32.79 -27.34
C GLN A 314 23.06 33.30 -27.52
N ARG A 315 22.18 33.09 -26.53
CA ARG A 315 20.72 33.31 -26.66
C ARG A 315 20.30 34.74 -27.01
N ALA A 316 21.08 35.73 -26.61
CA ALA A 316 20.81 37.15 -26.86
C ALA A 316 21.48 37.68 -28.14
N GLY A 317 22.40 36.91 -28.72
CA GLY A 317 23.16 37.29 -29.92
C GLY A 317 22.48 36.89 -31.22
N TRP A 318 21.51 35.98 -31.18
CA TRP A 318 20.95 35.32 -32.36
C TRP A 318 19.42 35.28 -32.31
N TYR A 319 18.79 35.44 -33.48
CA TYR A 319 17.34 35.24 -33.65
C TYR A 319 17.04 34.48 -34.95
N TRP A 320 15.85 33.90 -35.04
CA TRP A 320 15.40 33.15 -36.21
C TRP A 320 14.33 33.91 -36.97
N SER A 321 14.52 34.10 -38.28
CA SER A 321 13.51 34.67 -39.18
C SER A 321 12.42 33.67 -39.57
N ASN A 322 12.68 32.37 -39.40
CA ASN A 322 11.70 31.31 -39.60
C ASN A 322 10.82 31.19 -38.35
N ASP A 323 9.51 31.42 -38.50
CA ASP A 323 8.53 31.37 -37.41
C ASP A 323 8.58 30.05 -36.63
N GLY A 324 8.78 28.91 -37.30
CA GLY A 324 8.86 27.60 -36.66
C GLY A 324 10.07 27.45 -35.74
N LEU A 325 11.25 27.90 -36.18
CA LEU A 325 12.48 27.87 -35.37
C LEU A 325 12.44 28.88 -34.22
N GLN A 326 11.78 30.02 -34.43
CA GLN A 326 11.57 31.01 -33.38
C GLN A 326 10.61 30.48 -32.31
N TRP A 327 9.51 29.82 -32.70
CA TRP A 327 8.63 29.14 -31.76
C TRP A 327 9.33 28.00 -31.02
N LEU A 328 10.17 27.21 -31.68
CA LEU A 328 10.99 26.20 -31.03
C LEU A 328 11.91 26.82 -29.96
N THR A 329 12.50 27.98 -30.24
CA THR A 329 13.31 28.74 -29.27
C THR A 329 12.49 29.08 -28.02
N TYR A 330 11.28 29.63 -28.18
CA TYR A 330 10.40 29.95 -27.04
C TYR A 330 9.97 28.71 -26.26
N LEU A 331 9.68 27.60 -26.95
CA LEU A 331 9.34 26.33 -26.30
C LEU A 331 10.51 25.81 -25.48
N LEU A 332 11.73 25.81 -26.01
CA LEU A 332 12.93 25.38 -25.27
C LEU A 332 13.17 26.23 -24.03
N ILE A 333 12.99 27.56 -24.11
CA ILE A 333 13.07 28.45 -22.95
C ILE A 333 12.02 28.07 -21.90
N ALA A 334 10.76 27.88 -22.31
CA ALA A 334 9.69 27.50 -21.39
C ALA A 334 9.98 26.14 -20.72
N PHE A 335 10.45 25.15 -21.48
CA PHE A 335 10.87 23.85 -20.94
C PHE A 335 12.07 23.97 -20.00
N GLY A 336 13.03 24.86 -20.28
CA GLY A 336 14.18 25.12 -19.42
C GLY A 336 13.79 25.57 -18.01
N TRP A 337 12.83 26.49 -17.91
CA TRP A 337 12.26 26.91 -16.62
C TRP A 337 11.52 25.77 -15.89
N ILE A 338 10.73 24.96 -16.61
CA ILE A 338 10.03 23.81 -16.03
C ILE A 338 11.03 22.76 -15.49
N LEU A 339 12.06 22.43 -16.26
CA LEU A 339 13.08 21.46 -15.85
C LEU A 339 13.88 21.97 -14.66
N THR A 340 14.26 23.25 -14.66
CA THR A 340 15.02 23.86 -13.56
C THR A 340 14.23 23.83 -12.26
N THR A 341 12.96 24.25 -12.29
CA THR A 341 12.08 24.21 -11.10
C THR A 341 11.86 22.78 -10.60
N ALA A 342 11.76 21.79 -11.49
CA ALA A 342 11.64 20.39 -11.12
C ALA A 342 12.90 19.83 -10.45
N VAL A 343 14.08 20.18 -10.97
CA VAL A 343 15.37 19.77 -10.36
C VAL A 343 15.51 20.38 -8.98
N ILE A 344 15.24 21.69 -8.83
CA ILE A 344 15.28 22.37 -7.53
C ILE A 344 14.32 21.70 -6.56
N ALA A 345 13.06 21.47 -6.96
CA ALA A 345 12.08 20.79 -6.11
C ALA A 345 12.53 19.37 -5.73
N GLY A 346 13.17 18.64 -6.64
CA GLY A 346 13.75 17.32 -6.38
C GLY A 346 14.87 17.36 -5.35
N VAL A 347 15.82 18.28 -5.53
CA VAL A 347 17.00 18.46 -4.66
C VAL A 347 16.59 18.93 -3.26
N THR A 348 15.70 19.93 -3.16
CA THR A 348 15.18 20.40 -1.86
C THR A 348 14.52 19.27 -1.08
N ARG A 349 13.79 18.39 -1.78
CA ARG A 349 13.12 17.24 -1.17
C ARG A 349 14.07 16.11 -0.77
N THR A 350 15.24 16.01 -1.40
CA THR A 350 16.31 15.12 -0.94
C THR A 350 17.11 15.71 0.22
N LEU A 351 17.24 17.04 0.31
CA LEU A 351 17.97 17.73 1.38
C LEU A 351 17.16 17.86 2.67
N GLN A 352 15.82 17.99 2.60
CA GLN A 352 14.92 17.92 3.76
C GLN A 352 14.84 16.52 4.40
N LYS A 353 15.70 15.58 4.01
CA LYS A 353 15.79 14.23 4.59
C LYS A 353 16.77 14.14 5.77
N ASN A 354 17.40 15.23 6.18
CA ASN A 354 18.23 15.29 7.39
C ASN A 354 17.52 16.06 8.50
#